data_AF-A0A1L5F3N8-F1
#
_entry.id   AF-A0A1L5F3N8-F1
#
_cell.length_a   1.000
_cell.length_b   1.000
_cell.length_c   1.000
_cell.angle_alpha   90.00
_cell.angle_beta   90.00
_cell.angle_gamma   90.00
#
_symmetry.space_group_name_H-M   'P 1'
#
loop_
_entity.id
_entity.type
_entity.pdbx_description
1 polymer ?
#
loop_
_entity_poly.entity_id
_entity_poly.type
_entity_poly.pdbx_seq_one_letter_code
_entity_poly.pdbx_strand_id
1 'polypeptide(L)'
;MKGIRGRVKLRIFLIDLHWRQSDFPDYDPQKSFIDGEEVPYGTKGSSRPDFYTDESSIEVKNYKITTSEGRSRLINNISNQVNKRITDLPDGTSQTIIIDTRGQDVSNEILRNIRDSIIEKSNTNVTIQFKR
;
A
#
# COMPACT_ATOMS: atom_id res chain seq x y z
N MET A 1 -21.29 8.40 41.01
CA MET A 1 -21.48 8.64 39.56
C MET A 1 -20.13 8.60 38.87
N LYS A 2 -20.04 7.92 37.72
CA LYS A 2 -18.79 7.51 37.05
C LYS A 2 -18.03 8.71 36.49
N GLY A 3 -16.73 8.74 36.72
CA GLY A 3 -15.81 9.73 36.17
C GLY A 3 -15.67 9.60 34.65
N ILE A 4 -15.86 10.72 33.95
CA ILE A 4 -15.59 10.83 32.52
C ILE A 4 -14.09 11.09 32.37
N ARG A 5 -13.31 10.04 32.10
CA ARG A 5 -11.94 10.21 31.62
C ARG A 5 -12.02 10.76 30.19
N GLY A 6 -11.80 12.06 30.06
CA GLY A 6 -11.59 12.71 28.78
C GLY A 6 -10.43 12.03 28.06
N ARG A 7 -10.74 11.28 26.99
CA ARG A 7 -9.75 10.76 26.07
C ARG A 7 -9.22 11.96 25.29
N VAL A 8 -8.08 12.50 25.72
CA VAL A 8 -7.35 13.52 24.97
C VAL A 8 -6.96 12.88 23.64
N LYS A 9 -7.73 13.16 22.60
CA LYS A 9 -7.43 12.73 21.23
C LYS A 9 -6.26 13.58 20.79
N LEU A 10 -5.07 13.04 20.95
CA LEU A 10 -3.80 13.61 20.53
C LEU A 10 -3.90 13.90 19.02
N ARG A 11 -4.33 15.11 18.65
CA ARG A 11 -4.24 15.66 17.28
C ARG A 11 -2.77 15.99 17.02
N ILE A 12 -1.96 14.96 16.82
CA ILE A 12 -0.64 15.10 16.22
C ILE A 12 -0.84 15.18 14.70
N PHE A 13 -0.50 16.33 14.10
CA PHE A 13 -0.12 16.55 12.69
C PHE A 13 -0.59 15.50 11.65
N LEU A 14 -1.90 15.36 11.45
CA LEU A 14 -2.54 14.36 10.58
C LEU A 14 -3.13 14.96 9.29
N ILE A 15 -2.57 16.05 8.76
CA ILE A 15 -3.20 16.76 7.63
C ILE A 15 -2.71 16.28 6.24
N ASP A 16 -1.50 15.71 6.12
CA ASP A 16 -0.92 15.38 4.80
C ASP A 16 -0.75 13.87 4.49
N LEU A 17 -1.20 12.97 5.36
CA LEU A 17 -1.02 11.50 5.19
C LEU A 17 -2.14 10.78 4.41
N HIS A 18 -3.23 11.47 4.05
CA HIS A 18 -4.34 10.82 3.36
C HIS A 18 -4.26 11.10 1.87
N TRP A 19 -3.95 10.05 1.10
CA TRP A 19 -4.15 10.05 -0.34
C TRP A 19 -5.64 10.11 -0.63
N ARG A 20 -6.02 10.96 -1.57
CA ARG A 20 -7.42 11.23 -1.92
C ARG A 20 -7.70 10.72 -3.31
N GLN A 21 -8.98 10.47 -3.58
CA GLN A 21 -9.44 10.19 -4.94
C GLN A 21 -8.99 11.25 -5.95
N SER A 22 -8.90 12.52 -5.52
CA SER A 22 -8.41 13.62 -6.37
C SER A 22 -6.95 13.47 -6.82
N ASP A 23 -6.15 12.66 -6.12
CA ASP A 23 -4.77 12.38 -6.51
C ASP A 23 -4.70 11.36 -7.65
N PHE A 24 -5.76 10.57 -7.86
CA PHE A 24 -5.89 9.54 -8.89
C PHE A 24 -7.29 9.60 -9.54
N PRO A 25 -7.64 10.71 -10.22
CA PRO A 25 -9.02 10.96 -10.66
C PRO A 25 -9.56 9.91 -11.64
N ASP A 26 -8.67 9.25 -12.38
CA ASP A 26 -9.04 8.24 -13.38
C ASP A 26 -9.17 6.83 -12.80
N TYR A 27 -8.90 6.65 -11.49
CA TYR A 27 -9.01 5.35 -10.83
C TYR A 27 -10.30 5.24 -10.02
N ASP A 28 -10.93 4.07 -10.05
CA ASP A 28 -12.00 3.73 -9.12
C ASP A 28 -11.44 3.50 -7.70
N PRO A 29 -12.14 4.00 -6.66
CA PRO A 29 -11.76 3.71 -5.28
C PRO A 29 -12.09 2.26 -4.92
N GLN A 30 -11.05 1.49 -4.62
CA GLN A 30 -11.11 0.28 -3.80
C GLN A 30 -12.14 -0.80 -4.20
N LYS A 31 -11.97 -1.41 -5.38
CA LYS A 31 -12.67 -2.64 -5.82
C LYS A 31 -12.02 -3.91 -5.23
N SER A 32 -12.83 -4.92 -4.95
CA SER A 32 -12.41 -6.21 -4.36
C SER A 32 -12.39 -7.31 -5.42
N PHE A 33 -11.39 -8.19 -5.42
CA PHE A 33 -11.27 -9.25 -6.42
C PHE A 33 -10.82 -10.60 -5.83
N ILE A 34 -11.28 -11.69 -6.44
CA ILE A 34 -10.82 -13.07 -6.23
C ILE A 34 -10.76 -13.74 -7.61
N ASP A 35 -9.66 -14.44 -7.90
CA ASP A 35 -9.48 -15.23 -9.13
C ASP A 35 -9.84 -14.47 -10.42
N GLY A 36 -9.51 -13.18 -10.49
CA GLY A 36 -9.77 -12.32 -11.64
C GLY A 36 -11.15 -11.66 -11.68
N GLU A 37 -12.05 -11.98 -10.76
CA GLU A 37 -13.44 -11.50 -10.76
C GLU A 37 -13.69 -10.49 -9.64
N GLU A 38 -14.47 -9.44 -9.93
CA GLU A 38 -14.90 -8.48 -8.92
C GLU A 38 -15.89 -9.14 -7.93
N VAL A 39 -15.66 -8.93 -6.64
CA VAL A 39 -16.48 -9.48 -5.55
C VAL A 39 -16.89 -8.37 -4.56
N PRO A 40 -17.97 -8.58 -3.77
CA PRO A 40 -18.39 -7.60 -2.77
C PRO A 40 -17.31 -7.27 -1.73
N TYR A 41 -17.34 -6.05 -1.20
CA TYR A 41 -16.45 -5.63 -0.12
C TYR A 41 -16.51 -6.56 1.10
N GLY A 42 -15.34 -6.90 1.64
CA GLY A 42 -15.22 -7.75 2.82
C GLY A 42 -15.31 -9.25 2.54
N THR A 43 -15.41 -9.65 1.27
CA THR A 43 -15.35 -11.07 0.88
C THR A 43 -14.02 -11.66 1.35
N LYS A 44 -14.11 -12.73 2.16
CA LYS A 44 -12.94 -13.36 2.78
C LYS A 44 -12.00 -13.87 1.70
N GLY A 45 -10.74 -13.44 1.77
CA GLY A 45 -9.70 -13.85 0.83
C GLY A 45 -9.53 -12.95 -0.39
N SER A 46 -10.38 -11.92 -0.57
CA SER A 46 -10.25 -10.98 -1.68
C SER A 46 -9.04 -10.05 -1.54
N SER A 47 -8.42 -9.69 -2.66
CA SER A 47 -7.53 -8.54 -2.76
C SER A 47 -8.32 -7.27 -3.04
N ARG A 48 -7.92 -6.17 -2.40
CA ARG A 48 -8.53 -4.86 -2.61
C ARG A 48 -7.43 -3.79 -2.61
N PRO A 49 -6.95 -3.35 -3.78
CA PRO A 49 -6.01 -2.22 -3.85
C PRO A 49 -6.69 -0.93 -3.41
N ASP A 50 -5.89 0.09 -3.07
CA ASP A 50 -6.43 1.40 -2.70
C ASP A 50 -7.14 2.07 -3.90
N PHE A 51 -6.59 1.88 -5.10
CA PHE A 51 -7.14 2.41 -6.34
C PHE A 51 -7.03 1.36 -7.47
N TYR A 52 -8.01 1.35 -8.36
CA TYR A 52 -8.07 0.39 -9.46
C TYR A 52 -8.62 1.01 -10.75
N THR A 53 -8.08 0.58 -11.89
CA THR A 53 -8.62 0.70 -13.25
C THR A 53 -8.52 -0.67 -13.90
N ASP A 54 -9.24 -0.90 -14.98
CA ASP A 54 -9.20 -2.18 -15.70
C ASP A 54 -7.78 -2.59 -16.16
N GLU A 55 -6.84 -1.63 -16.26
CA GLU A 55 -5.44 -1.87 -16.66
C GLU A 55 -4.44 -1.84 -15.49
N SER A 56 -4.79 -1.26 -14.34
CA SER A 56 -3.81 -0.92 -13.31
C SER A 56 -4.38 -0.83 -11.90
N SER A 57 -3.57 -1.26 -10.92
CA SER A 57 -3.85 -1.10 -9.49
C SER A 57 -2.75 -0.27 -8.80
N ILE A 58 -3.17 0.52 -7.80
CA ILE A 58 -2.27 1.29 -6.94
C ILE A 58 -2.51 0.91 -5.48
N GLU A 59 -1.40 0.70 -4.76
CA GLU A 59 -1.39 0.55 -3.30
C GLU A 59 -0.46 1.59 -2.68
N VAL A 60 -0.92 2.25 -1.62
CA VAL A 60 -0.11 3.19 -0.85
C VAL A 60 0.27 2.56 0.49
N LYS A 61 1.57 2.56 0.82
CA LYS A 61 2.07 2.16 2.14
C LYS A 61 2.79 3.30 2.84
N ASN A 62 2.50 3.50 4.12
CA ASN A 62 3.21 4.45 4.98
C ASN A 62 3.79 3.72 6.20
N TYR A 63 4.90 3.02 5.97
CA TYR A 63 5.65 2.32 7.02
C TYR A 63 6.76 3.22 7.54
N LYS A 64 7.05 3.15 8.85
CA LYS A 64 8.27 3.72 9.41
C LYS A 64 9.47 2.89 8.96
N ILE A 65 10.18 3.34 7.93
CA ILE A 65 11.31 2.61 7.31
C ILE A 65 12.68 3.10 7.79
N THR A 66 12.71 4.01 8.76
CA THR A 66 13.95 4.39 9.47
C THR A 66 14.48 3.28 10.38
N THR A 67 13.72 2.20 10.61
CA THR A 67 14.13 1.03 11.38
C THR A 67 14.28 -0.20 10.48
N SER A 68 15.18 -1.14 10.83
CA SER A 68 15.29 -2.43 10.14
C SER A 68 13.99 -3.23 10.19
N GLU A 69 13.34 -3.29 11.35
CA GLU A 69 12.08 -4.01 11.55
C GLU A 69 10.95 -3.47 10.67
N GLY A 70 10.82 -2.14 10.56
CA GLY A 70 9.81 -1.52 9.70
C GLY A 70 10.05 -1.80 8.22
N ARG A 71 11.32 -1.82 7.79
CA ARG A 71 11.71 -2.22 6.43
C ARG A 71 11.37 -3.69 6.15
N SER A 72 11.74 -4.61 7.05
CA SER A 72 11.43 -6.04 6.87
C SER A 72 9.93 -6.31 6.81
N ARG A 73 9.13 -5.64 7.67
CA ARG A 73 7.66 -5.75 7.62
C ARG A 73 7.08 -5.22 6.31
N LEU A 74 7.55 -4.07 5.85
CA LEU A 74 7.13 -3.47 4.59
C LEU A 74 7.41 -4.41 3.40
N ILE A 75 8.66 -4.91 3.31
CA ILE A 75 9.10 -5.82 2.24
C ILE A 75 8.23 -7.07 2.23
N ASN A 76 8.07 -7.75 3.36
CA ASN A 76 7.27 -8.97 3.45
C ASN A 76 5.81 -8.74 3.06
N ASN A 77 5.20 -7.66 3.55
CA ASN A 77 3.80 -7.39 3.28
C ASN A 77 3.55 -7.01 1.82
N ILE A 78 4.42 -6.19 1.22
CA ILE A 78 4.29 -5.82 -0.19
C ILE A 78 4.49 -7.05 -1.06
N SER A 79 5.58 -7.81 -0.88
CA SER A 79 5.86 -8.98 -1.72
C SER A 79 4.72 -10.00 -1.68
N ASN A 80 4.15 -10.28 -0.50
CA ASN A 80 3.02 -11.20 -0.37
C ASN A 80 1.76 -10.68 -1.06
N GLN A 81 1.44 -9.38 -0.93
CA GLN A 81 0.27 -8.77 -1.58
C GLN A 81 0.42 -8.75 -3.10
N VAL A 82 1.58 -8.35 -3.59
CA VAL A 82 1.90 -8.31 -5.02
C VAL A 82 1.75 -9.69 -5.64
N ASN A 83 2.26 -10.73 -4.99
CA ASN A 83 2.15 -12.11 -5.48
C ASN A 83 0.71 -12.62 -5.45
N LYS A 84 -0.04 -12.36 -4.37
CA LYS A 84 -1.45 -12.74 -4.30
C LYS A 84 -2.29 -12.06 -5.39
N ARG A 85 -1.96 -10.83 -5.75
CA ARG A 85 -2.66 -10.06 -6.79
C ARG A 85 -2.39 -10.53 -8.21
N ILE A 86 -1.37 -11.38 -8.43
CA ILE A 86 -1.17 -12.04 -9.73
C ILE A 86 -2.37 -12.93 -10.07
N THR A 87 -2.99 -13.56 -9.07
CA THR A 87 -4.15 -14.44 -9.27
C THR A 87 -5.47 -13.74 -8.94
N ASP A 88 -5.48 -12.86 -7.93
CA ASP A 88 -6.75 -12.26 -7.51
C ASP A 88 -7.25 -11.18 -8.47
N LEU A 89 -6.37 -10.38 -9.07
CA LEU A 89 -6.78 -9.29 -9.97
C LEU A 89 -7.01 -9.82 -11.39
N PRO A 90 -7.80 -9.11 -12.22
CA PRO A 90 -7.95 -9.46 -13.62
C PRO A 90 -6.61 -9.56 -14.35
N ASP A 91 -6.49 -10.57 -15.22
CA ASP A 91 -5.28 -10.82 -16.00
C ASP A 91 -4.82 -9.57 -16.77
N GLY A 92 -3.51 -9.31 -16.74
CA GLY A 92 -2.92 -8.13 -17.38
C GLY A 92 -2.94 -6.86 -16.51
N THR A 93 -3.57 -6.88 -15.32
CA THR A 93 -3.54 -5.73 -14.40
C THR A 93 -2.10 -5.42 -13.96
N SER A 94 -1.61 -4.23 -14.31
CA SER A 94 -0.33 -3.72 -13.81
C SER A 94 -0.43 -3.35 -12.31
N GLN A 95 0.67 -3.50 -11.57
CA GLN A 95 0.70 -3.19 -10.14
C GLN A 95 1.72 -2.08 -9.83
N THR A 96 1.25 -1.03 -9.15
CA THR A 96 2.09 0.07 -8.64
C THR A 96 1.97 0.18 -7.12
N ILE A 97 3.11 0.20 -6.44
CA ILE A 97 3.18 0.45 -5.00
C ILE A 97 3.85 1.80 -4.75
N ILE A 98 3.15 2.68 -4.06
CA ILE A 98 3.65 3.97 -3.61
C ILE A 98 4.01 3.87 -2.13
N ILE A 99 5.30 3.98 -1.83
CA ILE A 99 5.81 4.00 -0.46
C ILE A 99 5.98 5.46 -0.05
N ASP A 100 5.14 5.93 0.86
CA ASP A 100 5.16 7.28 1.37
C ASP A 100 6.20 7.41 2.50
N THR A 101 7.27 8.13 2.18
CA THR A 101 8.43 8.36 3.07
C THR A 101 8.56 9.82 3.48
N ARG A 102 7.56 10.66 3.19
CA ARG A 102 7.54 12.07 3.57
C ARG A 102 7.82 12.24 5.06
N GLY A 103 8.76 13.13 5.38
CA GLY A 103 9.17 13.42 6.76
C GLY A 103 10.00 12.33 7.44
N GLN A 104 10.43 11.28 6.72
CA GLN A 104 11.37 10.28 7.23
C GLN A 104 12.78 10.57 6.70
N ASP A 105 13.77 10.60 7.60
CA ASP A 105 15.18 10.72 7.22
C ASP A 105 15.71 9.35 6.75
N VAL A 106 15.64 9.11 5.44
CA VAL A 106 16.05 7.85 4.80
C VAL A 106 16.92 8.11 3.58
N SER A 107 18.07 7.43 3.54
CA SER A 107 19.00 7.53 2.42
C SER A 107 18.45 6.89 1.15
N ASN A 108 18.94 7.32 -0.01
CA ASN A 108 18.60 6.71 -1.29
C ASN A 108 19.04 5.23 -1.36
N GLU A 109 20.12 4.87 -0.67
CA GLU A 109 20.58 3.49 -0.57
C GLU A 109 19.54 2.60 0.13
N ILE A 110 18.96 3.07 1.25
CA ILE A 110 17.89 2.34 1.93
C ILE A 110 16.68 2.15 1.01
N LEU A 111 16.29 3.19 0.25
CA LEU A 111 15.17 3.09 -0.68
C LEU A 111 15.43 2.09 -1.81
N ARG A 112 16.64 2.09 -2.38
CA ARG A 112 17.06 1.11 -3.39
C ARG A 112 17.01 -0.30 -2.82
N ASN A 113 17.60 -0.54 -1.66
CA ASN A 113 17.60 -1.85 -1.03
C ASN A 113 16.18 -2.37 -0.75
N ILE A 114 15.25 -1.50 -0.31
CA ILE A 114 13.84 -1.86 -0.13
C ILE A 114 13.20 -2.26 -1.47
N ARG A 115 13.38 -1.46 -2.53
CA ARG A 115 12.86 -1.77 -3.87
C ARG A 115 13.40 -3.10 -4.37
N ASP A 116 14.71 -3.29 -4.32
CA ASP A 116 15.38 -4.47 -4.86
C ASP A 116 14.94 -5.72 -4.08
N SER A 117 14.85 -5.63 -2.76
CA SER A 117 14.35 -6.72 -1.92
C SER A 117 12.89 -7.09 -2.21
N ILE A 118 12.04 -6.11 -2.53
CA ILE A 118 10.64 -6.38 -2.92
C ILE A 118 10.59 -7.08 -4.27
N ILE A 119 11.33 -6.59 -5.26
CA ILE A 119 11.37 -7.16 -6.61
C ILE A 119 11.92 -8.60 -6.56
N GLU A 120 13.05 -8.81 -5.89
CA GLU A 120 13.65 -10.13 -5.72
C GLU A 120 12.70 -11.11 -5.01
N LYS A 121 12.08 -10.69 -3.90
CA LYS A 121 11.22 -11.56 -3.11
C LYS A 121 9.87 -11.85 -3.77
N SER A 122 9.31 -10.88 -4.49
CA SER A 122 8.05 -11.09 -5.22
C SER A 122 8.28 -11.90 -6.50
N ASN A 123 9.44 -11.74 -7.13
CA ASN A 123 9.77 -12.37 -8.42
C ASN A 123 8.70 -12.09 -9.48
N THR A 124 8.16 -10.87 -9.48
CA THR A 124 7.16 -10.40 -10.45
C THR A 124 7.41 -8.95 -10.84
N ASN A 125 6.82 -8.53 -11.96
CA ASN A 125 6.93 -7.16 -12.42
C ASN A 125 5.98 -6.26 -11.62
N VAL A 126 6.54 -5.41 -10.76
CA VAL A 126 5.81 -4.42 -9.97
C VAL A 126 6.54 -3.09 -9.99
N THR A 127 5.80 -2.00 -10.17
CA THR A 127 6.37 -0.64 -10.14
C THR A 127 6.44 -0.14 -8.70
N ILE A 128 7.63 0.20 -8.21
CA ILE A 128 7.84 0.73 -6.85
C ILE A 128 8.26 2.21 -6.91
N GLN A 129 7.38 3.08 -6.43
CA GLN A 129 7.60 4.53 -6.34
C GLN A 129 7.73 4.96 -4.88
N PHE A 130 8.58 5.96 -4.62
CA PHE A 130 8.72 6.57 -3.30
C PHE A 130 8.25 8.01 -3.35
N LYS A 131 7.31 8.37 -2.47
CA LYS A 131 6.96 9.78 -2.24
C LYS A 131 7.82 10.33 -1.12
N ARG A 132 8.46 11.47 -1.38
CA ARG A 132 9.34 12.18 -0.44
C ARG A 132 8.77 13.52 -0.04
#